data_AF-A0A5P8YYU3-F1
#
_entry.id   AF-A0A5P8YYU3-F1
#
_cell.length_a   1.000
_cell.length_b   1.000
_cell.length_c   1.000
_cell.angle_alpha   90.00
_cell.angle_beta   90.00
_cell.angle_gamma   90.00
#
_symmetry.space_group_name_H-M   'P 1'
#
loop_
_entity.id
_entity.type
_entity.pdbx_description
1 polymer ?
#
loop_
_entity_poly.entity_id
_entity_poly.type
_entity_poly.pdbx_seq_one_letter_code
_entity_poly.pdbx_strand_id
1 'polypeptide(L)'
;MSQEATPYDAEEAGEVARLLSYVALLAVSAGLFLEARVIPTSRFEVLGAGAFPMLVHGVLMLLLLIAIVGSVRSLPGSAYGRFAARITGWAVERRLVFAVFGCLAVYLAAMPVIGYPIATLGFLLVLQIVLSPKTRTAIALAVALSILFSFGLNWLFAEVFNVFLPRGS
;
A
#
# COMPACT_ATOMS: atom_id res chain seq x y z
N MET A 1 -23.19 7.48 15.97
CA MET A 1 -24.04 8.30 15.10
C MET A 1 -23.33 8.45 13.76
N SER A 2 -23.64 7.57 12.83
CA SER A 2 -23.21 7.66 11.43
C SER A 2 -23.95 8.85 10.80
N GLN A 3 -23.24 9.96 10.62
CA GLN A 3 -23.73 11.11 9.90
C GLN A 3 -23.88 10.67 8.43
N GLU A 4 -25.12 10.42 7.99
CA GLU A 4 -25.42 10.14 6.59
C GLU A 4 -24.93 11.32 5.78
N ALA A 5 -23.90 11.07 4.97
CA ALA A 5 -23.37 12.07 4.08
C ALA A 5 -24.46 12.48 3.09
N THR A 6 -24.66 13.78 2.90
CA THR A 6 -25.56 14.23 1.86
C THR A 6 -25.00 13.78 0.50
N PRO A 7 -25.85 13.47 -0.49
CA PRO A 7 -25.38 13.05 -1.82
C PRO A 7 -24.36 14.03 -2.44
N TYR A 8 -24.51 15.32 -2.14
CA TYR A 8 -23.61 16.40 -2.55
C TYR A 8 -22.18 16.25 -2.00
N ASP A 9 -22.02 15.86 -0.73
CA ASP A 9 -20.71 15.69 -0.09
C ASP A 9 -19.93 14.48 -0.64
N ALA A 10 -20.63 13.49 -1.19
CA ALA A 10 -20.01 12.32 -1.81
C ALA A 10 -19.51 12.64 -3.23
N GLU A 11 -20.27 13.45 -3.97
CA GLU A 11 -19.95 13.86 -5.33
C GLU A 11 -18.67 14.70 -5.36
N GLU A 12 -18.55 15.73 -4.50
CA GLU A 12 -17.36 16.59 -4.44
C GLU A 12 -16.09 15.84 -3.97
N ALA A 13 -16.22 14.91 -3.01
CA ALA A 13 -15.09 14.07 -2.61
C ALA A 13 -14.62 13.17 -3.76
N GLY A 14 -15.56 12.70 -4.60
CA GLY A 14 -15.26 12.00 -5.84
C GLY A 14 -14.52 12.87 -6.85
N GLU A 15 -14.85 14.16 -6.94
CA GLU A 15 -14.14 15.10 -7.81
C GLU A 15 -12.70 15.36 -7.36
N VAL A 16 -12.45 15.49 -6.05
CA VAL A 16 -11.08 15.62 -5.52
C VAL A 16 -10.27 14.35 -5.77
N ALA A 17 -10.87 13.16 -5.60
CA ALA A 17 -10.23 11.89 -5.93
C ALA A 17 -9.89 11.77 -7.43
N ARG A 18 -10.78 12.27 -8.29
CA ARG A 18 -10.56 12.34 -9.74
C ARG A 18 -9.41 13.28 -10.09
N LEU A 19 -9.34 14.46 -9.46
CA LEU A 19 -8.20 15.38 -9.62
C LEU A 19 -6.88 14.71 -9.22
N LEU A 20 -6.83 14.05 -8.06
CA LEU A 20 -5.64 13.32 -7.62
C LEU A 20 -5.25 12.23 -8.62
N SER A 21 -6.23 11.55 -9.21
CA SER A 21 -6.00 10.55 -10.25
C SER A 21 -5.38 11.17 -11.50
N TYR A 22 -5.84 12.35 -11.94
CA TYR A 22 -5.22 13.06 -13.06
C TYR A 22 -3.76 13.44 -12.79
N VAL A 23 -3.46 13.91 -11.57
CA VAL A 23 -2.09 14.25 -11.17
C VAL A 23 -1.19 13.01 -11.16
N ALA A 24 -1.67 11.89 -10.60
CA ALA A 24 -0.93 10.64 -10.57
C ALA A 24 -0.67 10.11 -11.99
N LEU A 25 -1.70 10.09 -12.84
CA LEU A 25 -1.58 9.67 -14.24
C LEU A 25 -0.62 10.57 -15.03
N LEU A 26 -0.61 11.88 -14.75
CA LEU A 26 0.32 12.82 -15.37
C LEU A 26 1.76 12.49 -15.00
N ALA A 27 2.03 12.23 -13.72
CA ALA A 27 3.35 11.85 -13.23
C ALA A 27 3.84 10.53 -13.87
N VAL A 28 2.97 9.52 -13.94
CA VAL A 28 3.29 8.24 -14.59
C VAL A 28 3.55 8.43 -16.08
N SER A 29 2.69 9.18 -16.78
CA SER A 29 2.86 9.45 -18.22
C SER A 29 4.15 10.23 -18.49
N ALA A 30 4.52 11.18 -17.63
CA ALA A 30 5.78 11.90 -17.73
C ALA A 30 6.98 10.96 -17.53
N GLY A 31 6.92 10.06 -16.54
CA GLY A 31 7.94 9.03 -16.32
C GLY A 31 8.13 8.14 -17.55
N LEU A 32 7.03 7.59 -18.09
CA LEU A 32 7.08 6.74 -19.28
C LEU A 32 7.56 7.48 -20.53
N PHE A 33 7.24 8.77 -20.65
CA PHE A 33 7.75 9.62 -21.73
C PHE A 33 9.27 9.82 -21.62
N LEU A 34 9.81 9.96 -20.41
CA LEU A 34 11.26 10.03 -20.17
C LEU A 34 11.94 8.70 -20.50
N GLU A 35 11.37 7.57 -20.08
CA GLU A 35 11.87 6.23 -20.43
C GLU A 35 11.88 6.03 -21.95
N ALA A 36 10.83 6.46 -22.65
CA ALA A 36 10.76 6.40 -24.11
C ALA A 36 11.89 7.17 -24.80
N ARG A 37 12.47 8.21 -24.18
CA ARG A 37 13.60 8.99 -24.71
C ARG A 37 14.93 8.27 -24.65
N VAL A 38 15.06 7.28 -23.78
CA VAL A 38 16.29 6.51 -23.62
C VAL A 38 16.32 5.31 -24.57
N ILE A 39 15.20 4.99 -25.23
CA ILE A 39 15.12 3.87 -26.18
C ILE A 39 16.09 4.10 -27.36
N PRO A 40 17.04 3.16 -27.60
CA PRO A 40 17.98 3.28 -28.70
C PRO A 40 17.26 3.36 -30.05
N THR A 41 17.64 4.34 -30.86
CA THR A 41 17.11 4.49 -32.22
C THR A 41 17.95 3.67 -33.20
N SER A 42 17.29 2.87 -34.03
CA SER A 42 17.96 2.17 -35.13
C SER A 42 18.24 3.13 -36.27
N ARG A 43 19.44 3.07 -36.84
CA ARG A 43 19.82 3.82 -38.05
C ARG A 43 18.94 3.54 -39.28
N PHE A 44 18.16 2.46 -39.25
CA PHE A 44 17.26 2.06 -40.33
C PHE A 44 15.82 2.53 -40.12
N GLU A 45 15.51 3.16 -38.98
CA GLU A 45 14.18 3.63 -38.63
C GLU A 45 14.22 5.15 -38.38
N VAL A 46 13.63 5.92 -39.30
CA VAL A 46 13.71 7.40 -39.29
C VAL A 46 13.19 8.01 -37.99
N LEU A 47 12.15 7.41 -37.41
CA LEU A 47 11.47 7.93 -36.23
C LEU A 47 11.90 7.22 -34.92
N GLY A 48 12.48 6.02 -35.03
CA GLY A 48 12.86 5.17 -33.89
C GLY A 48 11.69 4.63 -33.07
N ALA A 49 11.89 3.49 -32.40
CA ALA A 49 10.87 2.81 -31.61
C ALA A 49 10.27 3.65 -30.45
N GLY A 50 11.01 4.66 -29.96
CA GLY A 50 10.56 5.54 -28.88
C GLY A 50 9.56 6.62 -29.30
N ALA A 51 9.45 6.95 -30.59
CA ALA A 51 8.67 8.11 -31.02
C ALA A 51 7.15 7.95 -30.85
N PHE A 52 6.62 6.75 -31.09
CA PHE A 52 5.19 6.50 -30.88
C PHE A 52 4.81 6.60 -29.39
N PRO A 53 5.51 5.92 -28.45
CA PRO A 53 5.30 6.13 -27.02
C PRO A 53 5.43 7.60 -26.60
N MET A 54 6.42 8.33 -27.13
CA MET A 54 6.55 9.76 -26.85
C MET A 54 5.32 10.55 -27.30
N LEU A 55 4.82 10.31 -28.52
CA LEU A 55 3.65 11.02 -29.03
C LEU A 55 2.42 10.72 -28.17
N VAL A 56 2.17 9.45 -27.85
CA VAL A 56 1.02 9.03 -27.03
C VAL A 56 1.09 9.66 -25.66
N HIS A 57 2.22 9.52 -24.95
CA HIS A 57 2.37 10.10 -23.61
C HIS A 57 2.40 11.62 -23.64
N GLY A 58 2.94 12.24 -24.70
CA GLY A 58 2.91 13.69 -24.91
C GLY A 58 1.47 14.24 -25.00
N VAL A 59 0.64 13.61 -25.84
CA VAL A 59 -0.77 13.98 -25.97
C VAL A 59 -1.54 13.68 -24.68
N LEU A 60 -1.31 12.54 -24.04
CA LEU A 60 -1.94 12.21 -22.75
C LEU A 60 -1.59 13.23 -21.67
N MET A 61 -0.33 13.64 -21.56
CA MET A 61 0.09 14.70 -20.62
C MET A 61 -0.65 16.01 -20.89
N LEU A 62 -0.79 16.41 -22.16
CA LEU A 62 -1.54 17.62 -22.53
C LEU A 62 -3.01 17.53 -22.10
N LEU A 63 -3.69 16.42 -22.40
CA LEU A 63 -5.09 16.20 -22.02
C LEU A 63 -5.27 16.20 -20.50
N LEU A 64 -4.34 15.56 -19.76
CA LEU A 64 -4.36 15.52 -18.30
C LEU A 64 -4.14 16.92 -17.69
N LEU A 65 -3.24 17.73 -18.26
CA LEU A 65 -3.05 19.12 -17.82
C LEU A 65 -4.32 19.96 -17.99
N ILE A 66 -5.00 19.83 -19.14
CA ILE A 66 -6.28 20.51 -19.38
C ILE A 66 -7.33 20.04 -18.36
N ALA A 67 -7.43 18.73 -18.11
CA ALA A 67 -8.37 18.17 -17.15
C ALA A 67 -8.10 18.63 -15.70
N ILE A 68 -6.82 18.69 -15.31
CA ILE A 68 -6.39 19.21 -13.99
C ILE A 68 -6.80 20.67 -13.85
N VAL A 69 -6.49 21.51 -14.84
CA VAL A 69 -6.82 22.94 -14.80
C VAL A 69 -8.34 23.15 -14.75
N GLY A 70 -9.11 22.36 -15.51
CA GLY A 70 -10.57 22.39 -15.45
C GLY A 70 -11.10 22.01 -14.07
N SER A 71 -10.60 20.89 -13.51
CA SER A 71 -11.05 20.38 -12.21
C SER A 71 -10.66 21.30 -11.05
N VAL A 72 -9.47 21.90 -11.06
CA VAL A 72 -9.04 22.83 -10.00
C VAL A 72 -9.89 24.10 -10.00
N ARG A 73 -10.34 24.56 -11.17
CA ARG A 73 -11.21 25.74 -11.30
C ARG A 73 -12.65 25.49 -10.88
N SER A 74 -13.15 24.25 -11.03
CA SER A 74 -14.51 23.89 -10.63
C SER A 74 -14.64 23.56 -9.14
N LEU A 75 -13.56 23.09 -8.52
CA LEU A 75 -13.57 22.62 -7.13
C LEU A 75 -13.59 23.77 -6.12
N PRO A 76 -14.58 23.84 -5.22
CA PRO A 76 -14.55 24.78 -4.11
C PRO A 76 -13.46 24.41 -3.10
N GLY A 77 -12.79 25.40 -2.50
CA GLY A 77 -11.70 25.17 -1.54
C GLY A 77 -12.09 24.31 -0.34
N SER A 78 -13.37 24.27 0.03
CA SER A 78 -13.90 23.43 1.11
C SER A 78 -13.98 21.94 0.76
N ALA A 79 -13.96 21.56 -0.52
CA ALA A 79 -13.98 20.17 -0.99
C ALA A 79 -12.72 19.40 -0.57
N TYR A 80 -11.55 20.05 -0.59
CA TYR A 80 -10.29 19.44 -0.14
C TYR A 80 -10.32 19.07 1.35
N GLY A 81 -10.89 19.94 2.19
CA GLY A 81 -11.05 19.68 3.62
C GLY A 81 -11.99 18.51 3.90
N ARG A 82 -13.12 18.42 3.18
CA ARG A 82 -14.05 17.29 3.27
C ARG A 82 -13.41 15.97 2.82
N PHE A 83 -12.68 15.99 1.71
CA PHE A 83 -11.93 14.82 1.24
C PHE A 83 -10.90 14.35 2.28
N ALA A 84 -10.11 15.27 2.86
CA ALA A 84 -9.15 14.95 3.89
C ALA A 84 -9.82 14.32 5.14
N ALA A 85 -10.94 14.87 5.59
CA ALA A 85 -11.70 14.33 6.71
C ALA A 85 -12.27 12.91 6.42
N ARG A 86 -12.68 12.65 5.18
CA ARG A 86 -13.13 11.32 4.74
C ARG A 86 -11.99 10.31 4.74
N ILE A 87 -10.83 10.69 4.21
CA ILE A 87 -9.65 9.82 4.19
C ILE A 87 -9.17 9.52 5.60
N THR A 88 -9.16 10.51 6.50
CA THR A 88 -8.76 10.29 7.89
C THR A 88 -9.78 9.40 8.61
N GLY A 89 -11.08 9.62 8.42
CA GLY A 89 -12.13 8.75 8.95
C GLY A 89 -11.99 7.30 8.45
N TRP A 90 -11.79 7.12 7.14
CA TRP A 90 -11.52 5.82 6.52
C TRP A 90 -10.27 5.17 7.13
N ALA A 91 -9.18 5.91 7.31
CA ALA A 91 -7.94 5.39 7.86
C ALA A 91 -8.09 4.94 9.32
N VAL A 92 -8.84 5.70 10.12
CA VAL A 92 -9.15 5.35 11.51
C VAL A 92 -10.03 4.10 11.59
N GLU A 93 -11.02 3.96 10.71
CA GLU A 93 -11.85 2.75 10.62
C GLU A 93 -11.01 1.52 10.24
N ARG A 94 -10.06 1.68 9.32
CA ARG A 94 -9.12 0.61 8.89
C ARG A 94 -7.86 0.54 9.76
N ARG A 95 -7.82 1.13 10.96
CA ARG A 95 -6.62 1.15 11.83
C ARG A 95 -6.01 -0.24 12.08
N LEU A 96 -6.84 -1.28 12.13
CA LEU A 96 -6.37 -2.67 12.33
C LEU A 96 -5.55 -3.16 11.14
N VAL A 97 -5.91 -2.78 9.90
CA VAL A 97 -5.15 -3.11 8.70
C VAL A 97 -3.75 -2.50 8.79
N PHE A 98 -3.65 -1.22 9.14
CA PHE A 98 -2.37 -0.55 9.36
C PHE A 98 -1.57 -1.18 10.51
N ALA A 99 -2.25 -1.59 11.60
CA ALA A 99 -1.61 -2.29 12.70
C ALA A 99 -1.02 -3.64 12.27
N VAL A 100 -1.71 -4.40 11.40
CA VAL A 100 -1.20 -5.66 10.86
C VAL A 100 0.05 -5.42 10.02
N PHE A 101 0.02 -4.46 9.09
CA PHE A 101 1.18 -4.14 8.26
C PHE A 101 2.35 -3.60 9.09
N GLY A 102 2.08 -2.76 10.10
CA GLY A 102 3.10 -2.29 11.04
C GLY A 102 3.72 -3.44 11.83
N CYS A 103 2.90 -4.36 12.35
CA CYS A 103 3.37 -5.56 13.06
C CYS A 103 4.23 -6.44 12.15
N LEU A 104 3.83 -6.62 10.89
CA LEU A 104 4.60 -7.37 9.89
C LEU A 104 5.94 -6.70 9.59
N ALA A 105 5.97 -5.37 9.43
CA ALA A 105 7.20 -4.63 9.21
C ALA A 105 8.18 -4.78 10.38
N VAL A 106 7.67 -4.67 11.62
CA VAL A 106 8.47 -4.89 12.84
C VAL A 106 9.00 -6.32 12.91
N TYR A 107 8.18 -7.31 12.58
CA TYR A 107 8.59 -8.72 12.51
C TYR A 107 9.75 -8.94 11.53
N LEU A 108 9.61 -8.43 10.30
CA LEU A 108 10.66 -8.56 9.28
C LEU A 108 11.96 -7.86 9.70
N ALA A 109 11.87 -6.69 10.32
CA ALA A 109 13.02 -5.95 10.81
C ALA A 109 13.69 -6.62 12.03
N ALA A 110 12.92 -7.27 12.90
CA ALA A 110 13.44 -7.94 14.09
C ALA A 110 14.08 -9.31 13.77
N MET A 111 13.57 -10.00 12.75
CA MET A 111 14.02 -11.35 12.36
C MET A 111 15.55 -11.52 12.24
N PRO A 112 16.32 -10.62 11.57
CA PRO A 112 17.77 -10.78 11.49
C PRO A 112 18.50 -10.62 12.83
N VAL A 113 17.89 -9.93 13.79
CA VAL A 113 18.52 -9.61 15.09
C VAL A 113 18.21 -10.70 16.12
N ILE A 114 16.94 -11.00 16.33
CA ILE A 114 16.49 -11.89 17.42
C ILE A 114 16.18 -13.32 16.96
N GLY A 115 16.28 -13.57 15.66
CA GLY A 115 15.99 -14.87 15.05
C GLY A 115 14.51 -15.17 14.85
N TYR A 116 14.24 -16.13 13.97
CA TYR A 116 12.90 -16.53 13.55
C TYR A 116 11.97 -16.96 14.70
N PRO A 117 12.37 -17.83 15.65
CA PRO A 117 11.42 -18.35 16.65
C PRO A 117 10.89 -17.25 17.56
N ILE A 118 11.77 -16.38 18.06
CA ILE A 118 11.40 -15.30 18.98
C ILE A 118 10.61 -14.22 18.24
N ALA A 119 11.05 -13.83 17.04
CA ALA A 119 10.33 -12.85 16.22
C ALA A 119 8.92 -13.33 15.86
N THR A 120 8.79 -14.60 15.43
CA THR A 120 7.51 -15.20 15.06
C THR A 120 6.58 -15.37 16.26
N LEU A 121 7.11 -15.75 17.43
CA LEU A 121 6.34 -15.85 18.66
C LEU A 121 5.72 -14.51 19.03
N GLY A 122 6.54 -13.45 19.06
CA GLY A 122 6.08 -12.09 19.38
C GLY A 122 5.06 -11.58 18.36
N PHE A 123 5.34 -11.75 17.07
CA PHE A 123 4.44 -11.38 15.98
C PHE A 123 3.08 -12.05 16.11
N LEU A 124 3.06 -13.38 16.24
CA LEU A 124 1.82 -14.16 16.34
C LEU A 124 1.03 -13.83 17.60
N LEU A 125 1.70 -13.67 18.76
CA LEU A 125 1.04 -13.28 20.00
C LEU A 125 0.39 -11.91 19.87
N VAL A 126 1.14 -10.90 19.42
CA VAL A 126 0.62 -9.53 19.28
C VAL A 126 -0.54 -9.51 18.29
N LEU A 127 -0.37 -10.12 17.12
CA LEU A 127 -1.40 -10.10 16.08
C LEU A 127 -2.67 -10.82 16.53
N GLN A 128 -2.54 -12.02 17.09
CA GLN A 128 -3.70 -12.79 17.54
C GLN A 128 -4.39 -12.13 18.72
N ILE A 129 -3.65 -11.55 19.67
CA ILE A 129 -4.27 -10.81 20.78
C ILE A 129 -4.99 -9.56 20.26
N VAL A 130 -4.42 -8.83 19.31
CA VAL A 130 -5.03 -7.61 18.77
C VAL A 130 -6.28 -7.92 17.93
N LEU A 131 -6.28 -9.01 17.16
CA LEU A 131 -7.37 -9.36 16.23
C LEU A 131 -8.43 -10.29 16.85
N SER A 132 -8.08 -11.14 17.81
CA SER A 132 -9.01 -12.12 18.38
C SER A 132 -9.91 -11.51 19.45
N PRO A 133 -11.10 -12.10 19.70
CA PRO A 133 -11.92 -11.76 20.85
C PRO A 133 -11.12 -11.87 22.14
N LYS A 134 -11.33 -10.97 23.09
CA LYS A 134 -10.60 -10.94 24.39
C LYS A 134 -11.12 -11.98 25.38
N THR A 135 -11.54 -13.15 24.90
CA THR A 135 -12.00 -14.27 25.74
C THR A 135 -10.81 -15.10 26.20
N ARG A 136 -10.94 -15.73 27.38
CA ARG A 136 -9.86 -16.57 27.94
C ARG A 136 -9.47 -17.72 27.03
N THR A 137 -10.45 -18.32 26.34
CA THR A 137 -10.24 -19.40 25.39
C THR A 137 -9.48 -18.94 24.14
N ALA A 138 -9.83 -17.79 23.57
CA ALA A 138 -9.13 -17.24 22.42
C ALA A 138 -7.69 -16.86 22.76
N ILE A 139 -7.44 -16.29 23.95
CA ILE A 139 -6.08 -15.99 24.42
C ILE A 139 -5.28 -17.27 24.62
N ALA A 140 -5.86 -18.31 25.22
CA ALA A 140 -5.17 -19.59 25.42
C ALA A 140 -4.81 -20.25 24.08
N LEU A 141 -5.73 -20.24 23.11
CA LEU A 141 -5.45 -20.69 21.75
C LEU A 141 -4.36 -19.84 21.09
N ALA A 142 -4.39 -18.52 21.28
CA ALA A 142 -3.38 -17.64 20.70
C ALA A 142 -1.97 -17.94 21.21
N VAL A 143 -1.84 -18.20 22.50
CA VAL A 143 -0.56 -18.61 23.10
C VAL A 143 -0.12 -19.98 22.57
N ALA A 144 -1.03 -20.96 22.57
CA ALA A 144 -0.72 -22.31 22.11
C ALA A 144 -0.27 -22.33 20.64
N LEU A 145 -1.03 -21.67 19.75
CA LEU A 145 -0.70 -21.56 18.33
C LEU A 145 0.60 -20.78 18.11
N SER A 146 0.83 -19.70 18.85
CA SER A 146 2.06 -18.91 18.71
C SER A 146 3.29 -19.74 19.08
N ILE A 147 3.24 -20.53 20.15
CA ILE A 147 4.34 -21.44 20.53
C ILE A 147 4.53 -22.53 19.48
N LEU A 148 3.42 -23.16 19.05
CA LEU A 148 3.47 -24.24 18.07
C LEU A 148 4.06 -23.78 16.74
N PHE A 149 3.64 -22.65 16.19
CA PHE A 149 4.12 -22.17 14.90
C PHE A 149 5.50 -21.52 14.96
N SER A 150 5.86 -20.89 16.08
CA SER A 150 7.22 -20.32 16.22
C SER A 150 8.27 -21.40 16.38
N PHE A 151 8.15 -22.26 17.39
CA PHE A 151 9.15 -23.27 17.70
C PHE A 151 8.96 -24.54 16.88
N GLY A 152 7.72 -24.97 16.64
CA GLY A 152 7.44 -26.19 15.89
C GLY A 152 7.86 -26.09 14.43
N LEU A 153 7.62 -24.94 13.76
CA LEU A 153 8.15 -24.75 12.40
C LEU A 153 9.67 -24.66 12.41
N ASN A 154 10.27 -23.94 13.36
CA ASN A 154 11.73 -23.88 13.45
C ASN A 154 12.36 -25.27 13.62
N TRP A 155 11.78 -26.10 14.48
CA TRP A 155 12.20 -27.49 14.66
C TRP A 155 12.00 -28.33 13.41
N LEU A 156 10.83 -28.24 12.76
CA LEU A 156 10.53 -28.97 11.53
C LEU A 156 11.55 -28.65 10.42
N PHE A 157 11.84 -27.36 10.21
CA PHE A 157 12.80 -26.93 9.20
C PHE A 157 14.23 -27.36 9.53
N ALA A 158 14.64 -27.24 10.81
CA ALA A 158 15.97 -27.63 11.24
C ALA A 158 16.20 -29.15 11.15
N GLU A 159 15.25 -29.96 11.63
CA GLU A 159 15.45 -31.40 11.79
C GLU A 159 15.00 -32.22 10.57
N VAL A 160 13.84 -31.87 10.00
CA VAL A 160 13.26 -32.64 8.87
C VAL A 160 13.81 -32.15 7.54
N PHE A 161 13.93 -30.83 7.37
CA PHE A 161 14.39 -30.25 6.11
C PHE A 161 15.88 -29.90 6.09
N ASN A 162 16.61 -30.00 7.22
CA ASN A 162 18.00 -29.56 7.33
C ASN A 162 18.23 -28.12 6.82
N VAL A 163 17.21 -27.25 6.92
CA VAL A 163 17.26 -25.84 6.54
C VAL A 163 17.18 -25.00 7.80
N PHE A 164 18.25 -24.25 8.09
CA PHE A 164 18.26 -23.36 9.24
C PHE A 164 17.62 -22.02 8.92
N LEU A 165 16.59 -21.68 9.68
CA LEU A 165 16.01 -20.33 9.68
C LEU A 165 16.94 -19.35 10.39
N PRO A 166 16.78 -18.03 10.17
CA PRO A 166 17.62 -17.02 10.80
C PRO A 166 17.68 -17.21 12.31
N ARG A 167 18.88 -17.38 12.86
CA ARG A 167 19.09 -17.62 14.30
C ARG A 167 19.22 -16.33 15.12
N GLY A 168 19.23 -15.19 14.45
CA GLY A 168 19.68 -13.93 15.06
C GLY A 168 21.18 -13.77 14.93
N SER A 169 21.65 -12.53 15.06
CA SER A 169 23.06 -12.15 15.05
C SER A 169 23.64 -12.10 16.45
#